data_AF-A0A8J6YWB2-F1
#
_entry.id   AF-A0A8J6YWB2-F1
#
_cell.length_a   1.000
_cell.length_b   1.000
_cell.length_c   1.000
_cell.angle_alpha   90.00
_cell.angle_beta   90.00
_cell.angle_gamma   90.00
#
_symmetry.space_group_name_H-M   'P 1'
#
loop_
_entity.id
_entity.type
_entity.pdbx_description
1 polymer ?
#
loop_
_entity_poly.entity_id
_entity_poly.type
_entity_poly.pdbx_seq_one_letter_code
_entity_poly.pdbx_strand_id
1 'polypeptide(L)'
;MDTPSAGDPGVSPEPAPVSGGVDTPEGADALPAYDPVRYCSMLSGLVQDSGEARRKCLLKEEEARIRLEGLPLPAELISECDSVARSMGGSYLVLLGCVEDTGVTSSETEPLPVPGP
;
A
#
# COMPACT_ATOMS: atom_id res chain seq x y z
N MET A 1 -47.69 19.77 -35.57
CA MET A 1 -46.75 20.87 -35.26
C MET A 1 -45.49 20.16 -34.74
N ASP A 2 -44.54 19.65 -35.51
CA ASP A 2 -43.92 20.07 -36.78
C ASP A 2 -43.40 21.50 -36.77
N THR A 3 -42.18 21.72 -36.28
CA THR A 3 -41.04 22.17 -37.12
C THR A 3 -39.69 22.07 -36.38
N PRO A 4 -38.56 21.98 -37.11
CA PRO A 4 -37.22 21.58 -36.64
C PRO A 4 -36.17 22.72 -36.73
N SER A 5 -34.90 22.32 -36.56
CA SER A 5 -33.67 22.91 -37.11
C SER A 5 -32.92 24.02 -36.35
N ALA A 6 -31.63 23.68 -36.11
CA ALA A 6 -30.39 24.43 -36.34
C ALA A 6 -29.47 24.19 -35.11
N GLY A 7 -28.36 23.45 -35.17
CA GLY A 7 -27.33 23.46 -36.21
C GLY A 7 -26.29 24.52 -35.83
N ASP A 8 -25.21 24.12 -35.16
CA ASP A 8 -23.90 24.78 -35.31
C ASP A 8 -22.74 23.80 -34.99
N PRO A 9 -21.67 23.76 -35.80
CA PRO A 9 -20.59 22.78 -35.74
C PRO A 9 -19.38 23.30 -34.95
N GLY A 10 -19.03 22.61 -33.87
CA GLY A 10 -17.84 22.92 -33.06
C GLY A 10 -16.89 21.73 -32.99
N VAL A 11 -16.04 21.62 -34.00
CA VAL A 11 -14.83 20.76 -34.00
C VAL A 11 -13.77 21.35 -33.06
N SER A 12 -13.36 20.59 -32.04
CA SER A 12 -12.03 20.63 -31.38
C SER A 12 -11.99 19.73 -30.14
N PRO A 13 -10.82 19.16 -29.78
CA PRO A 13 -9.91 18.35 -30.59
C PRO A 13 -9.83 16.91 -30.05
N GLU A 14 -9.09 16.06 -30.76
CA GLU A 14 -8.70 14.69 -30.39
C GLU A 14 -8.42 14.48 -28.89
N PRO A 15 -8.77 13.31 -28.33
CA PRO A 15 -8.11 12.85 -27.12
C PRO A 15 -6.63 12.66 -27.46
N ALA A 16 -5.74 13.33 -26.72
CA ALA A 16 -4.32 13.02 -26.77
C ALA A 16 -4.13 11.49 -26.66
N PRO A 17 -3.24 10.88 -27.47
CA PRO A 17 -2.81 9.53 -27.16
C PRO A 17 -2.15 9.60 -25.79
N VAL A 18 -2.82 9.07 -24.77
CA VAL A 18 -2.16 8.78 -23.50
C VAL A 18 -1.07 7.78 -23.87
N SER A 19 0.13 8.32 -23.96
CA SER A 19 1.32 7.58 -24.28
C SER A 19 1.44 6.48 -23.24
N GLY A 20 1.61 5.25 -23.73
CA GLY A 20 1.96 4.13 -22.87
C GLY A 20 3.17 4.49 -22.02
N GLY A 21 2.97 4.49 -20.71
CA GLY A 21 3.97 4.09 -19.74
C GLY A 21 3.50 2.74 -19.21
N VAL A 22 3.65 1.67 -19.99
CA VAL A 22 4.48 0.53 -19.55
C VAL A 22 4.38 0.30 -18.04
N ASP A 23 3.50 -0.63 -17.66
CA ASP A 23 3.72 -1.53 -16.52
C ASP A 23 5.10 -2.17 -16.71
N THR A 24 6.15 -1.47 -16.30
CA THR A 24 7.38 -2.15 -15.91
C THR A 24 7.03 -2.78 -14.57
N PRO A 25 7.02 -4.12 -14.41
CA PRO A 25 7.30 -4.69 -13.13
C PRO A 25 8.76 -4.29 -12.80
N GLU A 26 8.89 -3.10 -12.23
CA GLU A 26 10.15 -2.52 -11.81
C GLU A 26 10.66 -3.37 -10.64
N GLY A 27 11.56 -4.30 -10.97
CA GLY A 27 12.34 -5.09 -10.04
C GLY A 27 11.50 -5.88 -9.03
N ALA A 28 11.27 -7.16 -9.33
CA ALA A 28 10.80 -8.14 -8.35
C ALA A 28 11.71 -8.27 -7.09
N ASP A 29 12.83 -7.54 -7.05
CA ASP A 29 13.82 -7.51 -5.98
C ASP A 29 13.80 -6.24 -5.12
N ALA A 30 12.92 -5.26 -5.41
CA ALA A 30 12.83 -4.01 -4.66
C ALA A 30 11.57 -3.95 -3.78
N LEU A 31 11.71 -3.44 -2.55
CA LEU A 31 10.55 -3.21 -1.69
C LEU A 31 9.60 -2.17 -2.30
N PRO A 32 8.29 -2.30 -2.10
CA PRO A 32 7.32 -1.30 -2.53
C PRO A 32 7.57 0.06 -1.85
N ALA A 33 7.30 1.13 -2.59
CA ALA A 33 7.37 2.49 -2.08
C ALA A 33 6.06 2.86 -1.36
N TYR A 34 6.14 3.20 -0.07
CA TYR A 34 5.00 3.69 0.71
C TYR A 34 5.16 5.15 1.13
N ASP A 35 4.05 5.77 1.51
CA ASP A 35 4.01 7.11 2.12
C ASP A 35 3.78 6.98 3.65
N PRO A 36 4.85 6.82 4.44
CA PRO A 36 4.74 6.70 5.89
C PRO A 36 4.19 7.98 6.52
N VAL A 37 4.34 9.14 5.87
CA VAL A 37 3.77 10.40 6.35
C VAL A 37 2.26 10.34 6.31
N ARG A 38 1.67 9.89 5.20
CA ARG A 38 0.23 9.71 5.08
C ARG A 38 -0.29 8.69 6.08
N TYR A 39 0.33 7.50 6.14
CA TYR A 39 -0.08 6.44 7.08
C TYR A 39 -0.04 6.90 8.54
N CYS A 40 1.08 7.47 8.97
CA CYS A 40 1.23 7.95 10.35
C CYS A 40 0.33 9.13 10.68
N SER A 41 0.01 9.97 9.69
CA SER A 41 -0.96 11.07 9.90
C SER A 41 -2.36 10.51 10.14
N MET A 42 -2.78 9.47 9.39
CA MET A 42 -4.07 8.79 9.63
C MET A 42 -4.14 8.20 11.05
N LEU A 43 -3.09 7.51 11.51
CA LEU A 43 -3.07 6.92 12.85
C LEU A 43 -3.03 7.98 13.96
N SER A 44 -2.20 9.01 13.80
CA SER A 44 -2.05 10.07 14.81
C SER A 44 -3.28 10.95 14.96
N GLY A 45 -4.09 11.12 13.90
CA GLY A 45 -5.36 11.86 13.95
C GLY A 45 -6.39 11.24 14.89
N LEU A 46 -6.18 10.00 15.32
CA LEU A 46 -7.00 9.29 16.31
C LEU A 46 -6.55 9.56 17.75
N VAL A 47 -5.43 10.26 17.98
CA VAL A 47 -4.80 10.43 19.31
C VAL A 47 -4.75 11.91 19.70
N GLN A 48 -5.07 12.22 20.96
CA GLN A 48 -5.07 13.60 21.49
C GLN A 48 -3.69 14.29 21.42
N ASP A 49 -2.59 13.54 21.54
CA ASP A 49 -1.22 14.02 21.34
C ASP A 49 -0.63 13.54 20.01
N SER A 50 -1.23 14.02 18.92
CA SER A 50 -0.94 13.55 17.56
C SER A 50 0.51 13.82 17.12
N GLY A 51 1.16 14.85 17.69
CA GLY A 51 2.54 15.23 17.35
C GLY A 51 3.57 14.18 17.76
N GLU A 52 3.55 13.72 19.00
CA GLU A 52 4.47 12.68 19.46
C GLU A 52 4.14 11.31 18.84
N ALA A 53 2.84 10.98 18.74
CA ALA A 53 2.38 9.74 18.11
C ALA A 53 2.83 9.63 16.65
N ARG A 54 2.69 10.71 15.86
CA ARG A 54 3.14 10.75 14.46
C ARG A 54 4.66 10.56 14.36
N ARG A 55 5.45 11.22 15.21
CA ARG A 55 6.91 11.06 15.21
C ARG A 55 7.31 9.62 15.53
N LYS A 56 6.72 9.01 16.56
CA LYS A 56 6.99 7.61 16.92
C LYS A 56 6.60 6.66 15.78
N CYS A 57 5.48 6.91 15.11
CA CYS A 57 5.06 6.12 13.95
C CYS A 57 6.08 6.22 12.80
N LEU A 58 6.53 7.43 12.45
CA LEU A 58 7.52 7.62 11.39
C LEU A 58 8.85 6.90 11.68
N LEU A 59 9.31 6.91 12.94
CA LEU A 59 10.50 6.18 13.35
C LEU A 59 10.32 4.66 13.18
N LYS A 60 9.14 4.15 13.52
CA LYS A 60 8.82 2.72 13.36
C LYS A 60 8.70 2.32 11.89
N GLU A 61 8.13 3.17 11.04
CA GLU A 61 8.10 2.94 9.59
C GLU A 61 9.50 2.84 8.99
N GLU A 62 10.41 3.73 9.40
CA GLU A 62 11.80 3.70 8.94
C GLU A 62 12.54 2.46 9.45
N GLU A 63 12.37 2.09 10.72
CA GLU A 63 12.94 0.86 11.28
C GLU A 63 12.42 -0.38 10.53
N ALA A 64 11.13 -0.43 10.22
CA ALA A 64 10.54 -1.53 9.46
C ALA A 64 11.08 -1.61 8.04
N ARG A 65 11.22 -0.47 7.35
CA ARG A 65 11.83 -0.40 6.02
C ARG A 65 13.25 -0.96 6.04
N ILE A 66 14.11 -0.48 6.93
CA ILE A 66 15.49 -0.95 7.07
C ILE A 66 15.53 -2.46 7.34
N ARG A 67 14.63 -2.96 8.20
CA ARG A 67 14.56 -4.39 8.51
C ARG A 67 14.16 -5.22 7.29
N LEU A 68 13.15 -4.80 6.55
CA LEU A 68 12.71 -5.44 5.32
C LEU A 68 13.83 -5.46 4.26
N GLU A 69 14.61 -4.39 4.13
CA GLU A 69 15.75 -4.31 3.20
C GLU A 69 16.87 -5.28 3.59
N GLY A 70 16.98 -5.60 4.88
CA GLY A 70 17.95 -6.57 5.40
C GLY A 70 17.51 -8.03 5.28
N LEU A 71 16.28 -8.32 4.85
CA LEU A 71 15.75 -9.67 4.74
C LEU A 71 15.79 -10.16 3.28
N PRO A 72 16.26 -11.40 3.02
CA PRO A 72 16.16 -12.02 1.70
C PRO A 72 14.72 -12.50 1.48
N LEU A 73 13.84 -11.59 1.07
CA LEU A 73 12.42 -11.88 0.87
C LEU A 73 12.17 -12.34 -0.58
N PRO A 74 11.43 -13.43 -0.80
CA PRO A 74 11.03 -13.82 -2.14
C PRO A 74 10.01 -12.83 -2.70
N ALA A 75 10.11 -12.55 -4.00
CA ALA A 75 9.25 -11.59 -4.70
C ALA A 75 7.75 -11.86 -4.51
N GLU A 76 7.35 -13.14 -4.49
CA GLU A 76 5.95 -13.54 -4.29
C GLU A 76 5.43 -13.12 -2.91
N LEU A 77 6.24 -13.29 -1.85
CA LEU A 77 5.89 -12.85 -0.49
C LEU A 77 5.80 -11.33 -0.39
N ILE A 78 6.72 -10.61 -1.04
CA ILE A 78 6.67 -9.14 -1.11
C ILE A 78 5.37 -8.71 -1.80
N SER A 79 5.01 -9.33 -2.92
CA SER A 79 3.79 -9.02 -3.66
C SER A 79 2.51 -9.31 -2.86
N GLU A 80 2.46 -10.44 -2.15
CA GLU A 80 1.31 -10.80 -1.31
C GLU A 80 1.14 -9.80 -0.16
N CYS A 81 2.21 -9.53 0.57
CA CYS A 81 2.19 -8.61 1.69
C CYS A 81 2.04 -7.14 1.27
N ASP A 82 2.47 -6.76 0.06
CA ASP A 82 2.22 -5.42 -0.51
C ASP A 82 0.73 -5.17 -0.70
N SER A 83 0.00 -6.16 -1.21
CA SER A 83 -1.46 -6.08 -1.34
C SER A 83 -2.14 -5.83 0.00
N VAL A 84 -1.72 -6.55 1.05
CA VAL A 84 -2.20 -6.37 2.43
C VAL A 84 -1.86 -4.96 2.94
N ALA A 85 -0.61 -4.53 2.83
CA ALA A 85 -0.16 -3.22 3.29
C ALA A 85 -0.89 -2.07 2.59
N ARG A 86 -1.09 -2.15 1.26
CA ARG A 86 -1.83 -1.15 0.49
C ARG A 86 -3.30 -1.06 0.89
N SER A 87 -3.93 -2.20 1.21
CA SER A 87 -5.32 -2.21 1.70
C SER A 87 -5.48 -1.43 3.01
N MET A 88 -4.41 -1.33 3.81
CA MET A 88 -4.35 -0.57 5.06
C MET A 88 -3.76 0.85 4.90
N GLY A 89 -3.59 1.31 3.66
CA GLY A 89 -3.10 2.67 3.36
C GLY A 89 -1.61 2.78 3.02
N GLY A 90 -0.90 1.65 2.89
CA GLY A 90 0.52 1.58 2.50
C GLY A 90 1.45 1.89 3.67
N SER A 91 2.04 0.86 4.26
CA SER A 91 2.89 0.96 5.45
C SER A 91 3.95 -0.15 5.47
N TYR A 92 5.19 0.22 5.77
CA TYR A 92 6.27 -0.74 5.97
C TYR A 92 6.06 -1.57 7.23
N LEU A 93 5.40 -1.03 8.27
CA LEU A 93 5.05 -1.80 9.46
C LEU A 93 4.05 -2.91 9.15
N VAL A 94 3.04 -2.63 8.33
CA VAL A 94 2.07 -3.64 7.92
C VAL A 94 2.72 -4.68 7.02
N LEU A 95 3.57 -4.25 6.07
CA LEU A 95 4.33 -5.16 5.21
C LEU A 95 5.23 -6.08 6.04
N LEU A 96 6.01 -5.53 6.97
CA LEU A 96 6.87 -6.29 7.87
C LEU A 96 6.06 -7.27 8.72
N GLY A 97 4.94 -6.84 9.30
CA GLY A 97 4.08 -7.72 10.09
C GLY A 97 3.54 -8.89 9.26
N CYS A 98 3.13 -8.66 8.02
CA CYS A 98 2.70 -9.72 7.11
C CYS A 98 3.85 -10.69 6.79
N VAL A 99 5.03 -10.17 6.47
CA VAL A 99 6.23 -10.99 6.20
C VAL A 99 6.62 -11.85 7.40
N GLU A 100 6.53 -11.31 8.62
CA GLU A 100 6.78 -12.02 9.87
C GLU A 100 5.73 -13.11 10.12
N ASP A 101 4.44 -12.81 9.90
CA ASP A 101 3.32 -13.75 10.05
C ASP A 101 3.43 -14.93 9.07
N THR A 102 3.88 -14.66 7.85
CA THR A 102 4.07 -15.69 6.81
C THR A 102 5.31 -16.58 7.07
N GLY A 103 6.03 -16.36 8.17
CA GLY A 103 6.97 -17.35 8.69
C GLY A 103 8.35 -17.37 8.03
N VAL A 104 8.87 -16.24 7.52
CA VAL A 104 10.32 -16.10 7.28
C VAL A 104 11.13 -16.35 8.58
N THR A 105 10.47 -16.28 9.73
CA THR A 105 10.88 -16.98 10.96
C THR A 105 9.93 -18.16 11.23
N SER A 106 10.31 -19.33 10.76
CA SER A 106 9.78 -20.68 11.08
C SER A 106 8.65 -20.81 12.11
N SER A 107 7.59 -21.48 11.66
CA SER A 107 6.83 -22.56 12.34
C SER A 107 5.71 -22.21 13.32
N GLU A 108 4.53 -22.73 12.94
CA GLU A 108 3.43 -23.20 13.80
C GLU A 108 2.39 -22.16 14.25
N THR A 109 1.52 -21.79 13.30
CA THR A 109 0.11 -21.50 13.62
C THR A 109 -0.55 -22.83 13.99
N GLU A 110 -0.45 -23.23 15.26
CA GLU A 110 -1.47 -24.11 15.87
C GLU A 110 -2.66 -23.20 16.23
N PRO A 111 -3.82 -23.32 15.57
CA PRO A 111 -4.99 -22.55 15.96
C PRO A 111 -5.41 -23.00 17.36
N LEU A 112 -5.37 -22.07 18.33
CA LEU A 112 -5.83 -22.33 19.69
C LEU A 112 -7.22 -22.99 19.66
N PRO A 113 -7.41 -24.18 20.27
CA PRO A 113 -8.73 -24.76 20.38
C PRO A 113 -9.56 -23.88 21.30
N VAL A 114 -10.62 -23.28 20.75
CA VAL A 114 -11.68 -22.64 21.53
C VAL A 114 -12.29 -23.69 22.47
N PRO A 115 -12.21 -23.53 23.81
CA PRO A 115 -13.04 -24.32 24.68
C PRO A 115 -14.45 -23.73 24.62
N GLY A 116 -15.36 -24.45 23.95
CA GLY A 116 -16.78 -24.40 24.30
C GLY A 116 -17.14 -25.65 25.11
N PRO A 117 -18.33 -25.75 25.73
CA PRO A 117 -19.33 -24.72 26.05
C PRO A 117 -19.16 -24.09 27.45
#